data_AF-B3MDM8-F1
#
_entry.id   AF-B3MDM8-F1
#
_cell.length_a   1.000
_cell.length_b   1.000
_cell.length_c   1.000
_cell.angle_alpha   90.00
_cell.angle_beta   90.00
_cell.angle_gamma   90.00
#
_symmetry.space_group_name_H-M   'P 1'
#
loop_
_entity.id
_entity.type
_entity.pdbx_description
1 polymer ?
#
loop_
_entity_poly.entity_id
_entity_poly.type
_entity_poly.pdbx_seq_one_letter_code
_entity_poly.pdbx_strand_id
1 'polypeptide(L)'
;MGCDEKREPASGYLRVQDIPALTQDHCRMLDPAKVERIINEFVQGGPERMQLVSDFDYTITKQRTDDGCAVLSSFGIFNACESLPENFKVETEKLYRKYRPIEIDPHMPVEEKTKFMIEWWTKSGELTSGFSFDQSEIDHVASKYKHALRDRTHEFFADLDRLGIPTLVFSAGLGNSVVSVLRQANVMHPNVRVVSNFLKYRNGNLDGFQQPMIHTFNKNETVLDGNEYYDLVHTRDHIIVMGDSIGDADMASGVPASSHIMKIGFLFDHVEANMEKYMKTFDIVLVDDQTMDVPRTLLGLIEKQHQLNLQAAAAKQSSL
;
A
#
# COMPACT_ATOMS: atom_id res chain seq x y z
N MET A 1 48.27 -1.79 11.67
CA MET A 1 47.38 -2.63 12.50
C MET A 1 46.33 -1.73 13.09
N GLY A 2 45.23 -1.51 12.38
CA GLY A 2 44.04 -0.87 12.95
C GLY A 2 43.03 -1.98 13.13
N CYS A 3 42.86 -2.46 14.36
CA CYS A 3 41.76 -3.37 14.67
C CYS A 3 40.47 -2.56 14.56
N ASP A 4 39.63 -2.91 13.59
CA ASP A 4 38.21 -2.59 13.63
C ASP A 4 37.65 -3.18 14.93
N GLU A 5 37.39 -2.31 15.90
CA GLU A 5 36.57 -2.64 17.05
C GLU A 5 35.16 -2.96 16.54
N LYS A 6 34.90 -4.24 16.32
CA LYS A 6 33.54 -4.79 16.28
C LYS A 6 32.90 -4.45 17.63
N ARG A 7 32.17 -3.34 17.69
CA ARG A 7 31.23 -3.08 18.78
C ARG A 7 30.30 -4.28 18.85
N GLU A 8 30.36 -5.02 19.96
CA GLU A 8 29.34 -6.02 20.24
C GLU A 8 27.97 -5.32 20.23
N PRO A 9 26.97 -5.85 19.50
CA PRO A 9 25.65 -5.25 19.50
C PRO A 9 25.11 -5.24 20.93
N ALA A 10 24.52 -4.11 21.34
CA ALA A 10 23.86 -3.98 22.63
C ALA A 10 22.83 -5.10 22.82
N SER A 11 22.70 -5.66 24.03
CA SER A 11 21.73 -6.73 24.29
C SER A 11 20.33 -6.29 23.84
N GLY A 12 19.71 -7.04 22.92
CA GLY A 12 18.39 -6.73 22.39
C GLY A 12 18.36 -6.14 20.98
N TYR A 13 19.51 -5.88 20.35
CA TYR A 13 19.56 -5.50 18.94
C TYR A 13 19.14 -6.67 18.03
N LEU A 14 18.16 -6.43 17.16
CA LEU A 14 17.61 -7.43 16.25
C LEU A 14 18.47 -7.53 14.99
N ARG A 15 18.75 -8.76 14.55
CA ARG A 15 19.46 -9.02 13.29
C ARG A 15 18.55 -9.65 12.26
N VAL A 16 18.68 -9.25 11.00
CA VAL A 16 17.84 -9.78 9.90
C VAL A 16 17.90 -11.30 9.81
N GLN A 17 19.09 -11.88 9.98
CA GLN A 17 19.31 -13.34 9.98
C GLN A 17 18.57 -14.10 11.08
N ASP A 18 18.16 -13.40 12.15
CA ASP A 18 17.46 -13.98 13.30
C ASP A 18 15.92 -13.81 13.15
N ILE A 19 15.44 -13.24 12.03
CA ILE A 19 14.02 -12.99 11.73
C ILE A 19 13.60 -13.87 10.54
N PRO A 20 12.95 -15.04 10.76
CA PRO A 20 12.73 -16.05 9.72
C PRO A 20 11.99 -15.57 8.47
N ALA A 21 11.02 -14.66 8.61
CA ALA A 21 10.27 -14.12 7.47
C ALA A 21 11.16 -13.30 6.51
N LEU A 22 12.25 -12.73 7.02
CA LEU A 22 13.19 -11.91 6.25
C LEU A 22 14.34 -12.70 5.63
N THR A 23 14.45 -14.00 5.95
CA THR A 23 15.51 -14.87 5.43
C THR A 23 15.00 -15.84 4.36
N GLN A 24 13.76 -15.67 3.91
CA GLN A 24 13.18 -16.51 2.86
C GLN A 24 13.72 -16.12 1.48
N ASP A 25 13.82 -17.09 0.55
CA ASP A 25 14.38 -16.87 -0.79
C ASP A 25 13.62 -15.82 -1.63
N HIS A 26 12.33 -15.62 -1.34
CA HIS A 26 11.50 -14.60 -1.99
C HIS A 26 11.67 -13.20 -1.39
N CYS A 27 12.33 -13.07 -0.23
CA CYS A 27 12.61 -11.79 0.42
C CYS A 27 14.00 -11.30 -0.01
N ARG A 28 14.05 -10.23 -0.80
CA ARG A 28 15.28 -9.67 -1.35
C ARG A 28 15.54 -8.29 -0.76
N MET A 29 16.79 -8.01 -0.42
CA MET A 29 17.23 -6.74 0.14
C MET A 29 18.55 -6.33 -0.49
N LEU A 30 18.65 -5.09 -0.97
CA LEU A 30 19.90 -4.57 -1.53
C LEU A 30 20.92 -4.28 -0.42
N ASP A 31 20.45 -3.73 0.71
CA ASP A 31 21.25 -3.41 1.88
C ASP A 31 20.57 -3.95 3.15
N PRO A 32 20.83 -5.23 3.52
CA PRO A 32 20.25 -5.82 4.72
C PRO A 32 20.63 -5.08 6.01
N ALA A 33 21.80 -4.43 6.07
CA ALA A 33 22.24 -3.69 7.24
C ALA A 33 21.45 -2.37 7.41
N LYS A 34 21.04 -1.72 6.31
CA LYS A 34 20.08 -0.61 6.35
C LYS A 34 18.72 -1.07 6.86
N VAL A 35 18.20 -2.17 6.32
CA VAL A 35 16.91 -2.75 6.76
C VAL A 35 16.94 -3.06 8.25
N GLU A 36 18.00 -3.72 8.72
CA GLU A 36 18.22 -4.05 10.12
C GLU A 36 18.18 -2.82 11.03
N ARG A 37 18.87 -1.73 10.66
CA ARG A 37 18.85 -0.48 11.41
C ARG A 37 17.44 0.10 11.50
N ILE A 38 16.71 0.17 10.39
CA ILE A 38 15.34 0.71 10.37
C ILE A 38 14.41 -0.12 11.27
N ILE A 39 14.51 -1.46 11.23
CA ILE A 39 13.70 -2.34 12.10
C ILE A 39 13.98 -2.04 13.58
N ASN A 40 15.25 -1.88 13.95
CA ASN A 40 15.61 -1.55 15.33
C ASN A 40 15.08 -0.18 15.77
N GLU A 41 15.13 0.83 14.89
CA GLU A 41 14.54 2.15 15.18
C GLU A 41 13.02 2.06 15.35
N PHE A 42 12.32 1.30 14.51
CA PHE A 42 10.88 1.06 14.65
C PHE A 42 10.54 0.39 15.99
N VAL A 43 11.29 -0.64 16.36
CA VAL A 43 11.11 -1.39 17.61
C VAL A 43 11.39 -0.53 18.83
N GLN A 44 12.43 0.31 18.78
CA GLN A 44 12.75 1.27 19.83
C GLN A 44 11.71 2.39 19.94
N GLY A 45 11.18 2.85 18.81
CA GLY A 45 10.21 3.94 18.75
C GLY A 45 8.79 3.57 19.16
N GLY A 46 8.43 2.28 19.07
CA GLY A 46 7.11 1.79 19.49
C GLY A 46 5.97 2.14 18.52
N PRO A 47 4.79 1.51 18.72
CA PRO A 47 3.62 1.68 17.84
C PRO A 47 3.10 3.12 17.79
N GLU A 48 3.31 3.91 18.84
CA GLU A 48 2.88 5.31 18.94
C GLU A 48 3.55 6.24 17.91
N ARG A 49 4.70 5.85 17.36
CA ARG A 49 5.42 6.58 16.30
C ARG A 49 5.15 6.03 14.90
N MET A 50 4.51 4.86 14.80
CA MET A 50 4.29 4.18 13.53
C MET A 50 3.08 4.75 12.77
N GLN A 51 3.19 4.76 11.45
CA GLN A 51 2.07 4.83 10.51
C GLN A 51 2.32 3.90 9.31
N LEU A 52 1.24 3.50 8.64
CA LEU A 52 1.27 2.72 7.42
C LEU A 52 0.73 3.54 6.24
N VAL A 53 1.43 3.51 5.12
CA VAL A 53 0.95 3.99 3.82
C VAL A 53 1.04 2.85 2.82
N SER A 54 -0.10 2.38 2.31
CA SER A 54 -0.16 1.22 1.42
C SER A 54 -0.93 1.54 0.16
N ASP A 55 -0.46 1.03 -0.99
CA ASP A 55 -1.31 0.84 -2.15
C ASP A 55 -2.38 -0.24 -1.88
N PHE A 56 -3.39 -0.31 -2.75
CA PHE A 56 -4.47 -1.29 -2.67
C PHE A 56 -4.37 -2.37 -3.76
N ASP A 57 -4.36 -1.98 -5.03
CA ASP A 57 -4.51 -2.91 -6.14
C ASP A 57 -3.21 -3.69 -6.29
N TYR A 58 -3.26 -5.02 -6.20
CA TYR A 58 -2.08 -5.89 -6.28
C TYR A 58 -1.05 -5.73 -5.16
N THR A 59 -1.37 -4.92 -4.15
CA THR A 59 -0.65 -4.76 -2.87
C THR A 59 -1.44 -5.31 -1.67
N ILE A 60 -2.68 -4.85 -1.47
CA ILE A 60 -3.60 -5.46 -0.49
C ILE A 60 -4.35 -6.62 -1.14
N THR A 61 -4.83 -6.42 -2.36
CA THR A 61 -5.37 -7.52 -3.16
C THR A 61 -4.23 -8.39 -3.70
N LYS A 62 -4.47 -9.71 -3.82
CA LYS A 62 -3.54 -10.62 -4.48
C LYS A 62 -3.36 -10.23 -5.95
N GLN A 63 -2.23 -10.60 -6.53
CA GLN A 63 -1.99 -10.46 -7.98
C GLN A 63 -2.71 -11.56 -8.77
N ARG A 64 -2.85 -12.74 -8.17
CA ARG A 64 -3.59 -13.89 -8.70
C ARG A 64 -4.34 -14.61 -7.58
N THR A 65 -5.49 -15.20 -7.88
CA THR A 65 -6.15 -16.15 -6.99
C THR A 65 -5.38 -17.47 -6.93
N ASP A 66 -5.69 -18.33 -5.96
CA ASP A 66 -5.00 -19.62 -5.75
C ASP A 66 -5.15 -20.59 -6.94
N ASP A 67 -6.22 -20.42 -7.73
CA ASP A 67 -6.46 -21.15 -8.99
C ASP A 67 -5.77 -20.51 -10.22
N GLY A 68 -4.97 -19.46 -10.00
CA GLY A 68 -4.20 -18.76 -11.03
C GLY A 68 -5.00 -17.72 -11.83
N CYS A 69 -6.27 -17.48 -11.51
CA CYS A 69 -7.06 -16.44 -12.16
C CYS A 69 -6.60 -15.03 -11.74
N ALA A 70 -6.74 -14.06 -12.66
CA ALA A 70 -6.39 -12.68 -12.36
C ALA A 70 -7.42 -12.05 -11.40
N VAL A 71 -6.91 -11.35 -10.38
CA VAL A 71 -7.75 -10.49 -9.54
C VAL A 71 -8.01 -9.18 -10.29
N LEU A 72 -9.26 -8.71 -10.29
CA LEU A 72 -9.57 -7.42 -10.89
C LEU A 72 -9.00 -6.30 -10.03
N SER A 73 -8.47 -5.26 -10.69
CA SER A 73 -8.23 -3.99 -10.03
C SER A 73 -9.55 -3.36 -9.57
N SER A 74 -9.47 -2.35 -8.71
CA SER A 74 -10.60 -1.55 -8.25
C SER A 74 -11.42 -0.94 -9.40
N PHE A 75 -10.78 -0.50 -10.49
CA PHE A 75 -11.46 -0.10 -11.73
C PHE A 75 -12.07 -1.29 -12.46
N GLY A 76 -11.40 -2.45 -12.49
CA GLY A 76 -11.95 -3.69 -13.05
C GLY A 76 -13.24 -4.12 -12.36
N ILE A 77 -13.31 -4.01 -11.02
CA ILE A 77 -14.52 -4.27 -10.24
C ILE A 77 -15.67 -3.35 -10.68
N PHE A 78 -15.41 -2.06 -10.83
CA PHE A 78 -16.41 -1.12 -11.34
C PHE A 78 -16.86 -1.50 -12.75
N ASN A 79 -15.90 -1.72 -13.67
CA ASN A 79 -16.18 -2.04 -15.07
C ASN A 79 -16.94 -3.37 -15.27
N ALA A 80 -16.92 -4.27 -14.29
CA ALA A 80 -17.67 -5.52 -14.29
C ALA A 80 -19.14 -5.36 -13.86
N CYS A 81 -19.57 -4.17 -13.43
CA CYS A 81 -20.99 -3.90 -13.14
C CYS A 81 -21.83 -4.07 -14.42
N GLU A 82 -22.93 -4.81 -14.31
CA GLU A 82 -23.78 -5.19 -15.43
C GLU A 82 -24.56 -3.99 -15.98
N SER A 83 -25.00 -3.07 -15.11
CA SER A 83 -25.79 -1.90 -15.51
C SER A 83 -25.00 -0.86 -16.31
N LEU A 84 -23.66 -0.94 -16.31
CA LEU A 84 -22.83 0.01 -17.05
C LEU A 84 -23.12 -0.06 -18.56
N PRO A 85 -23.23 1.09 -19.25
CA PRO A 85 -23.51 1.14 -20.67
C PRO A 85 -22.48 0.34 -21.50
N GLU A 86 -22.95 -0.38 -22.53
CA GLU A 86 -22.07 -1.22 -23.36
C GLU A 86 -21.00 -0.39 -24.09
N ASN A 87 -21.36 0.81 -24.56
CA ASN A 87 -20.39 1.72 -25.16
C ASN A 87 -19.31 2.16 -24.16
N PHE A 88 -19.67 2.37 -22.89
CA PHE A 88 -18.70 2.68 -21.84
C PHE A 88 -17.70 1.53 -21.66
N LYS A 89 -18.20 0.28 -21.57
CA LYS A 89 -17.36 -0.93 -21.43
C LYS A 89 -16.39 -1.09 -22.60
N VAL A 90 -16.88 -0.89 -23.83
CA VAL A 90 -16.05 -0.99 -25.04
C VAL A 90 -14.97 0.09 -25.08
N GLU A 91 -15.30 1.34 -24.76
CA GLU A 91 -14.32 2.43 -24.80
C GLU A 91 -13.30 2.35 -23.64
N THR A 92 -13.70 1.96 -22.43
CA THR A 92 -12.75 1.77 -21.33
C THR A 92 -11.78 0.61 -21.59
N GLU A 93 -12.23 -0.47 -22.24
CA GLU A 93 -11.36 -1.58 -22.64
C GLU A 93 -10.34 -1.14 -23.71
N LYS A 94 -10.75 -0.29 -24.66
CA LYS A 94 -9.82 0.31 -25.64
C LYS A 94 -8.77 1.18 -24.96
N LEU A 95 -9.16 2.00 -23.97
CA LEU A 95 -8.20 2.77 -23.20
C LEU A 95 -7.23 1.85 -22.46
N TYR A 96 -7.74 0.83 -21.75
CA TYR A 96 -6.91 -0.12 -21.01
C TYR A 96 -5.87 -0.80 -21.91
N ARG A 97 -6.29 -1.34 -23.07
CA ARG A 97 -5.38 -1.99 -24.04
C ARG A 97 -4.30 -1.05 -24.59
N LYS A 98 -4.60 0.24 -24.70
CA LYS A 98 -3.63 1.24 -25.16
C LYS A 98 -2.63 1.59 -24.07
N TYR A 99 -3.12 1.88 -22.86
CA TYR A 99 -2.30 2.56 -21.84
C TYR A 99 -1.70 1.62 -20.80
N ARG A 100 -2.29 0.46 -20.51
CA ARG A 100 -1.69 -0.50 -19.58
C ARG A 100 -0.30 -1.00 -20.03
N PRO A 101 -0.06 -1.34 -21.32
CA PRO A 101 1.28 -1.69 -21.77
C PRO A 101 2.30 -0.57 -21.57
N ILE A 102 1.88 0.69 -21.71
CA ILE A 102 2.71 1.89 -21.49
C ILE A 102 3.06 2.04 -20.01
N GLU A 103 2.08 1.86 -19.13
CA GLU A 103 2.26 1.94 -17.67
C GLU A 103 3.35 0.97 -17.19
N ILE A 104 3.32 -0.27 -17.68
CA ILE A 104 4.21 -1.35 -17.22
C ILE A 104 5.52 -1.47 -18.01
N ASP A 105 5.71 -0.70 -19.09
CA ASP A 105 6.90 -0.80 -19.96
C ASP A 105 8.21 -0.48 -19.18
N PRO A 106 9.10 -1.44 -18.91
CA PRO A 106 10.30 -1.18 -18.11
C PRO A 106 11.30 -0.24 -18.81
N HIS A 107 11.17 -0.03 -20.13
CA HIS A 107 12.09 0.75 -20.94
C HIS A 107 11.64 2.18 -21.18
N MET A 108 10.37 2.52 -20.89
CA MET A 108 9.89 3.88 -21.06
C MET A 108 10.24 4.78 -19.84
N PRO A 109 10.80 5.99 -20.06
CA PRO A 109 11.08 6.95 -18.99
C PRO A 109 9.84 7.33 -18.18
N VAL A 110 10.02 7.58 -16.88
CA VAL A 110 8.92 7.90 -15.96
C VAL A 110 8.23 9.22 -16.35
N GLU A 111 8.99 10.21 -16.83
CA GLU A 111 8.47 11.50 -17.26
C GLU A 111 7.55 11.38 -18.49
N GLU A 112 7.86 10.44 -19.39
CA GLU A 112 7.03 10.15 -20.57
C GLU A 112 5.79 9.37 -20.17
N LYS A 113 5.95 8.31 -19.35
CA LYS A 113 4.82 7.55 -18.80
C LYS A 113 3.83 8.44 -18.07
N THR A 114 4.32 9.39 -17.29
CA THR A 114 3.48 10.33 -16.52
C THR A 114 2.50 11.08 -17.43
N LYS A 115 2.94 11.55 -18.60
CA LYS A 115 2.06 12.23 -19.56
C LYS A 115 0.96 11.29 -20.09
N PHE A 116 1.30 10.04 -20.37
CA PHE A 116 0.33 9.03 -20.81
C PHE A 116 -0.65 8.63 -19.71
N MET A 117 -0.22 8.54 -18.45
CA MET A 117 -1.13 8.27 -17.34
C MET A 117 -2.07 9.45 -17.09
N ILE A 118 -1.59 10.69 -17.21
CA ILE A 118 -2.48 11.87 -17.14
C ILE A 118 -3.54 11.79 -18.27
N GLU A 119 -3.12 11.48 -19.50
CA GLU A 119 -4.05 11.34 -20.63
C GLU A 119 -5.07 10.20 -20.40
N TRP A 120 -4.61 9.03 -19.93
CA TRP A 120 -5.48 7.89 -19.67
C TRP A 120 -6.51 8.21 -18.58
N TRP A 121 -6.11 8.80 -17.45
CA TRP A 121 -7.03 9.06 -16.33
C TRP A 121 -8.01 10.19 -16.68
N THR A 122 -7.56 11.20 -17.45
CA THR A 122 -8.44 12.25 -17.99
C THR A 122 -9.54 11.64 -18.85
N LYS A 123 -9.17 10.79 -19.82
CA LYS A 123 -10.14 10.13 -20.72
C LYS A 123 -11.06 9.17 -19.97
N SER A 124 -10.53 8.42 -19.00
CA SER A 124 -11.34 7.55 -18.15
C SER A 124 -12.39 8.36 -17.38
N GLY A 125 -12.00 9.50 -16.80
CA GLY A 125 -12.93 10.39 -16.10
C GLY A 125 -13.98 11.01 -17.02
N GLU A 126 -13.61 11.40 -18.24
CA GLU A 126 -14.55 11.88 -19.26
C GLU A 126 -15.55 10.79 -19.69
N LEU A 127 -15.09 9.55 -19.86
CA LEU A 127 -15.96 8.41 -20.19
C LEU A 127 -16.91 8.05 -19.03
N THR A 128 -16.47 8.19 -17.78
CA THR A 128 -17.29 7.95 -16.57
C THR A 128 -18.23 9.14 -16.30
N SER A 129 -18.94 9.62 -17.32
CA SER A 129 -19.86 10.76 -17.22
C SER A 129 -21.10 10.58 -18.10
N GLY A 130 -22.21 11.21 -17.69
CA GLY A 130 -23.41 11.36 -18.51
C GLY A 130 -24.46 10.24 -18.39
N PHE A 131 -24.28 9.29 -17.48
CA PHE A 131 -25.25 8.21 -17.21
C PHE A 131 -25.45 8.00 -15.71
N SER A 132 -26.63 7.51 -15.33
CA SER A 132 -26.95 7.13 -13.95
C SER A 132 -26.26 5.80 -13.60
N PHE A 133 -25.76 5.69 -12.38
CA PHE A 133 -25.18 4.47 -11.87
C PHE A 133 -25.49 4.34 -10.38
N ASP A 134 -25.93 3.17 -9.94
CA ASP A 134 -26.11 2.88 -8.52
C ASP A 134 -24.83 2.24 -7.97
N GLN A 135 -24.15 2.98 -7.08
CA GLN A 135 -22.92 2.49 -6.45
C GLN A 135 -23.10 1.20 -5.65
N SER A 136 -24.33 0.84 -5.25
CA SER A 136 -24.60 -0.43 -4.56
C SER A 136 -24.28 -1.65 -5.44
N GLU A 137 -24.23 -1.49 -6.76
CA GLU A 137 -23.83 -2.56 -7.67
C GLU A 137 -22.34 -2.90 -7.55
N ILE A 138 -21.50 -1.92 -7.20
CA ILE A 138 -20.08 -2.15 -6.87
C ILE A 138 -19.99 -3.15 -5.72
N ASP A 139 -20.87 -3.05 -4.71
CA ASP A 139 -20.85 -3.95 -3.57
C ASP A 139 -21.09 -5.42 -4.00
N HIS A 140 -21.99 -5.64 -4.96
CA HIS A 140 -22.27 -6.97 -5.48
C HIS A 140 -21.05 -7.58 -6.17
N VAL A 141 -20.34 -6.79 -6.99
CA VAL A 141 -19.11 -7.26 -7.65
C VAL A 141 -17.99 -7.46 -6.64
N ALA A 142 -17.73 -6.47 -5.78
CA ALA A 142 -16.69 -6.48 -4.76
C ALA A 142 -16.81 -7.67 -3.79
N SER A 143 -18.04 -8.13 -3.52
CA SER A 143 -18.30 -9.30 -2.67
C SER A 143 -17.60 -10.58 -3.14
N LYS A 144 -17.33 -10.69 -4.46
CA LYS A 144 -16.62 -11.82 -5.07
C LYS A 144 -15.11 -11.78 -4.81
N TYR A 145 -14.57 -10.61 -4.50
CA TYR A 145 -13.13 -10.36 -4.33
C TYR A 145 -12.70 -10.15 -2.88
N LYS A 146 -13.63 -10.18 -1.91
CA LYS A 146 -13.29 -10.04 -0.47
C LYS A 146 -12.35 -11.12 0.06
N HIS A 147 -12.27 -12.27 -0.62
CA HIS A 147 -11.35 -13.37 -0.30
C HIS A 147 -10.08 -13.36 -1.16
N ALA A 148 -9.95 -12.42 -2.09
CA ALA A 148 -8.79 -12.24 -2.94
C ALA A 148 -7.80 -11.22 -2.38
N LEU A 149 -7.81 -11.01 -1.05
CA LEU A 149 -6.78 -10.24 -0.35
C LEU A 149 -5.57 -11.13 -0.12
N ARG A 150 -4.37 -10.53 0.02
CA ARG A 150 -3.18 -11.28 0.43
C ARG A 150 -3.46 -12.04 1.72
N ASP A 151 -2.87 -13.23 1.85
CA ASP A 151 -3.06 -14.06 3.02
C ASP A 151 -2.63 -13.30 4.28
N ARG A 152 -3.36 -13.51 5.38
CA ARG A 152 -3.19 -12.81 6.66
C ARG A 152 -3.45 -11.29 6.63
N THR A 153 -4.11 -10.77 5.59
CA THR A 153 -4.56 -9.36 5.55
C THR A 153 -5.50 -9.02 6.71
N HIS A 154 -6.46 -9.87 7.06
CA HIS A 154 -7.39 -9.58 8.16
C HIS A 154 -6.65 -9.34 9.47
N GLU A 155 -5.70 -10.20 9.78
CA GLU A 155 -4.93 -10.09 11.00
C GLU A 155 -3.91 -8.96 10.94
N PHE A 156 -3.36 -8.63 9.78
CA PHE A 156 -2.51 -7.44 9.61
C PHE A 156 -3.28 -6.16 9.96
N PHE A 157 -4.50 -6.01 9.45
CA PHE A 157 -5.36 -4.87 9.76
C PHE A 157 -5.82 -4.86 11.22
N ALA A 158 -6.10 -6.03 11.80
CA ALA A 158 -6.40 -6.15 13.22
C ALA A 158 -5.20 -5.77 14.12
N ASP A 159 -3.97 -6.14 13.73
CA ASP A 159 -2.75 -5.77 14.44
C ASP A 159 -2.55 -4.25 14.41
N LEU A 160 -2.75 -3.61 13.26
CA LEU A 160 -2.67 -2.15 13.09
C LEU A 160 -3.69 -1.41 13.96
N ASP A 161 -4.95 -1.85 13.96
CA ASP A 161 -6.03 -1.25 14.75
C ASP A 161 -5.77 -1.40 16.25
N ARG A 162 -5.41 -2.62 16.69
CA ARG A 162 -5.09 -2.92 18.09
C ARG A 162 -3.89 -2.11 18.59
N LEU A 163 -2.89 -1.89 17.75
CA LEU A 163 -1.71 -1.06 18.07
C LEU A 163 -1.97 0.45 17.91
N GLY A 164 -3.16 0.86 17.46
CA GLY A 164 -3.50 2.26 17.25
C GLY A 164 -2.63 2.94 16.18
N ILE A 165 -2.22 2.19 15.15
CA ILE A 165 -1.37 2.66 14.05
C ILE A 165 -2.25 3.24 12.94
N PRO A 166 -2.16 4.54 12.61
CA PRO A 166 -2.86 5.12 11.48
C PRO A 166 -2.49 4.42 10.18
N THR A 167 -3.51 4.06 9.40
CA THR A 167 -3.34 3.32 8.15
C THR A 167 -3.96 4.11 7.01
N LEU A 168 -3.15 4.53 6.06
CA LEU A 168 -3.61 5.11 4.81
C LEU A 168 -3.52 4.08 3.69
N VAL A 169 -4.67 3.79 3.10
CA VAL A 169 -4.75 3.15 1.80
C VAL A 169 -4.76 4.25 0.74
N PHE A 170 -3.61 4.47 0.11
CA PHE A 170 -3.42 5.49 -0.92
C PHE A 170 -3.41 4.78 -2.27
N SER A 171 -4.49 4.88 -3.04
CA SER A 171 -4.69 4.11 -4.28
C SER A 171 -4.96 5.01 -5.48
N ALA A 172 -4.25 4.78 -6.59
CA ALA A 172 -4.56 5.39 -7.89
C ALA A 172 -5.77 4.77 -8.59
N GLY A 173 -6.41 3.78 -7.96
CA GLY A 173 -7.58 3.07 -8.43
C GLY A 173 -8.89 3.85 -8.20
N LEU A 174 -10.00 3.10 -8.14
CA LEU A 174 -11.34 3.62 -7.89
C LEU A 174 -11.75 3.41 -6.43
N GLY A 175 -11.75 4.50 -5.67
CA GLY A 175 -11.98 4.54 -4.23
C GLY A 175 -13.30 3.91 -3.78
N ASN A 176 -14.36 4.01 -4.57
CA ASN A 176 -15.64 3.35 -4.26
C ASN A 176 -15.47 1.83 -4.15
N SER A 177 -14.76 1.22 -5.10
CA SER A 177 -14.45 -0.22 -5.09
C SER A 177 -13.50 -0.59 -3.96
N VAL A 178 -12.45 0.21 -3.73
CA VAL A 178 -11.50 0.02 -2.62
C VAL A 178 -12.24 -0.05 -1.29
N VAL A 179 -13.05 0.96 -1.00
CA VAL A 179 -13.84 1.04 0.24
C VAL A 179 -14.82 -0.13 0.35
N SER A 180 -15.48 -0.51 -0.74
CA SER A 180 -16.41 -1.64 -0.75
C SER A 180 -15.70 -2.95 -0.38
N VAL A 181 -14.57 -3.27 -1.01
CA VAL A 181 -13.80 -4.48 -0.72
C VAL A 181 -13.31 -4.49 0.73
N LEU A 182 -12.69 -3.40 1.22
CA LEU A 182 -12.18 -3.32 2.59
C LEU A 182 -13.29 -3.46 3.63
N ARG A 183 -14.47 -2.85 3.39
CA ARG A 183 -15.63 -2.98 4.28
C ARG A 183 -16.18 -4.39 4.30
N GLN A 184 -16.36 -5.00 3.13
CA GLN A 184 -16.91 -6.36 3.03
C GLN A 184 -15.95 -7.44 3.54
N ALA A 185 -14.64 -7.17 3.51
CA ALA A 185 -13.63 -7.96 4.19
C ALA A 185 -13.48 -7.63 5.68
N ASN A 186 -14.27 -6.70 6.25
CA ASN A 186 -14.20 -6.31 7.66
C ASN A 186 -12.80 -5.84 8.13
N VAL A 187 -12.04 -5.20 7.24
CA VAL A 187 -10.70 -4.63 7.54
C VAL A 187 -10.69 -3.09 7.51
N MET A 188 -11.84 -2.47 7.20
CA MET A 188 -12.02 -1.02 7.26
C MET A 188 -12.26 -0.53 8.70
N HIS A 189 -11.25 -0.71 9.55
CA HIS A 189 -11.27 -0.30 10.96
C HIS A 189 -11.23 1.24 11.14
N PRO A 190 -11.53 1.78 12.34
CA PRO A 190 -11.54 3.23 12.58
C PRO A 190 -10.20 3.94 12.33
N ASN A 191 -9.06 3.23 12.41
CA ASN A 191 -7.73 3.76 12.11
C ASN A 191 -7.40 3.79 10.59
N VAL A 192 -8.27 3.24 9.74
CA VAL A 192 -8.05 3.18 8.28
C VAL A 192 -8.66 4.41 7.59
N ARG A 193 -7.90 5.00 6.67
CA ARG A 193 -8.35 6.05 5.75
C ARG A 193 -8.03 5.63 4.32
N VAL A 194 -8.86 6.07 3.38
CA VAL A 194 -8.68 5.78 1.95
C VAL A 194 -8.58 7.11 1.20
N VAL A 195 -7.50 7.30 0.46
CA VAL A 195 -7.32 8.40 -0.49
C VAL A 195 -7.19 7.77 -1.88
N SER A 196 -8.14 8.09 -2.76
CA SER A 196 -8.25 7.49 -4.10
C SER A 196 -9.17 8.32 -5.01
N ASN A 197 -9.36 7.90 -6.26
CA ASN A 197 -10.31 8.55 -7.16
C ASN A 197 -11.72 8.08 -6.84
N PHE A 198 -12.58 8.97 -6.36
CA PHE A 198 -13.98 8.63 -6.06
C PHE A 198 -14.92 9.10 -7.17
N LEU A 199 -15.99 8.34 -7.44
CA LEU A 199 -17.05 8.73 -8.38
C LEU A 199 -17.66 10.06 -7.95
N LYS A 200 -17.88 10.94 -8.92
CA LYS A 200 -18.58 12.20 -8.74
C LYS A 200 -19.97 12.10 -9.37
N TYR A 201 -20.96 12.59 -8.64
CA TYR A 201 -22.35 12.61 -9.11
C TYR A 201 -22.84 14.05 -9.26
N ARG A 202 -23.60 14.32 -10.32
CA ARG A 202 -24.33 15.57 -10.52
C ARG A 202 -25.73 15.24 -11.06
N ASN A 203 -26.76 15.73 -10.36
CA ASN A 203 -28.16 15.52 -10.74
C ASN A 203 -28.54 14.04 -10.97
N GLY A 204 -27.98 13.12 -10.17
CA GLY A 204 -28.26 11.67 -10.26
C GLY A 204 -27.43 10.91 -11.30
N ASN A 205 -26.62 11.60 -12.11
CA ASN A 205 -25.74 10.97 -13.09
C ASN A 205 -24.28 11.10 -12.66
N LEU A 206 -23.43 10.18 -13.14
CA LEU A 206 -21.99 10.30 -13.04
C LEU A 206 -21.50 11.55 -13.80
N ASP A 207 -20.52 12.23 -13.20
CA ASP A 207 -19.88 13.47 -13.68
C ASP A 207 -18.34 13.34 -13.54
N GLY A 208 -17.79 12.17 -13.87
CA GLY A 208 -16.38 11.83 -13.75
C GLY A 208 -15.93 11.50 -12.32
N PHE A 209 -14.69 11.87 -11.99
CA PHE A 209 -14.09 11.64 -10.67
C PHE A 209 -13.98 12.92 -9.85
N GLN A 210 -13.99 12.77 -8.52
CA GLN A 210 -13.67 13.86 -7.60
C GLN A 210 -12.20 14.25 -7.72
N GLN A 211 -11.90 15.54 -7.58
CA GLN A 211 -10.53 16.06 -7.62
C GLN A 211 -9.90 16.07 -6.22
N PRO A 212 -8.55 15.98 -6.11
CA PRO A 212 -7.58 15.84 -7.19
C PRO A 212 -7.55 14.44 -7.81
N MET A 213 -7.12 14.36 -9.08
CA MET A 213 -6.93 13.09 -9.78
C MET A 213 -5.63 12.42 -9.31
N ILE A 214 -5.71 11.14 -8.98
CA ILE A 214 -4.59 10.32 -8.49
C ILE A 214 -4.27 9.27 -9.55
N HIS A 215 -3.03 9.23 -10.02
CA HIS A 215 -2.49 8.22 -10.92
C HIS A 215 -1.16 7.67 -10.37
N THR A 216 -0.65 6.60 -10.96
CA THR A 216 0.51 5.82 -10.48
C THR A 216 1.78 6.64 -10.19
N PHE A 217 1.91 7.85 -10.76
CA PHE A 217 3.13 8.68 -10.68
C PHE A 217 2.95 10.02 -9.94
N ASN A 218 1.78 10.28 -9.34
CA ASN A 218 1.57 11.49 -8.50
C ASN A 218 1.09 11.16 -7.08
N LYS A 219 1.27 9.90 -6.64
CA LYS A 219 0.97 9.47 -5.27
C LYS A 219 2.05 10.00 -4.33
N ASN A 220 2.01 11.30 -4.05
CA ASN A 220 2.97 11.99 -3.20
C ASN A 220 2.24 13.06 -2.36
N GLU A 221 3.00 13.87 -1.63
CA GLU A 221 2.47 14.85 -0.70
C GLU A 221 1.59 15.92 -1.30
N THR A 222 1.72 16.22 -2.59
CA THR A 222 0.88 17.23 -3.25
C THR A 222 -0.60 16.85 -3.25
N VAL A 223 -0.90 15.55 -3.08
CA VAL A 223 -2.26 15.02 -2.94
C VAL A 223 -2.73 14.99 -1.48
N LEU A 224 -1.80 14.96 -0.54
CA LEU A 224 -2.09 14.89 0.90
C LEU A 224 -2.11 16.27 1.57
N ASP A 225 -1.56 17.30 0.92
CA ASP A 225 -1.52 18.67 1.43
C ASP A 225 -2.94 19.23 1.66
N GLY A 226 -3.21 19.74 2.87
CA GLY A 226 -4.54 20.23 3.29
C GLY A 226 -5.59 19.16 3.64
N ASN A 227 -5.23 17.88 3.69
CA ASN A 227 -6.15 16.79 4.07
C ASN A 227 -6.15 16.58 5.61
N GLU A 228 -7.33 16.28 6.18
CA GLU A 228 -7.53 15.83 7.57
C GLU A 228 -6.59 14.68 7.99
N TYR A 229 -6.05 13.92 7.03
CA TYR A 229 -5.07 12.87 7.30
C TYR A 229 -3.78 13.40 7.94
N TYR A 230 -3.31 14.60 7.58
CA TYR A 230 -2.08 15.16 8.15
C TYR A 230 -2.14 15.27 9.68
N ASP A 231 -3.28 15.72 10.20
CA ASP A 231 -3.51 15.85 11.65
C ASP A 231 -3.46 14.50 12.37
N LEU A 232 -3.80 13.39 11.70
CA LEU A 232 -3.71 12.04 12.26
C LEU A 232 -2.28 11.52 12.37
N VAL A 233 -1.34 12.06 11.56
CA VAL A 233 -0.01 11.47 11.40
C VAL A 233 1.17 12.40 11.64
N HIS A 234 0.93 13.67 11.98
CA HIS A 234 2.01 14.64 12.24
C HIS A 234 2.98 14.23 13.37
N THR A 235 2.56 13.35 14.28
CA THR A 235 3.42 12.76 15.33
C THR A 235 4.01 11.40 14.98
N ARG A 236 3.70 10.85 13.80
CA ARG A 236 4.07 9.51 13.36
C ARG A 236 5.22 9.59 12.38
N ASP A 237 6.44 9.50 12.87
CA ASP A 237 7.63 9.71 12.04
C ASP A 237 8.33 8.40 11.61
N HIS A 238 7.78 7.25 12.01
CA HIS A 238 8.17 5.93 11.52
C HIS A 238 7.13 5.40 10.53
N ILE A 239 7.53 5.13 9.29
CA ILE A 239 6.59 4.85 8.20
C ILE A 239 6.93 3.51 7.54
N ILE A 240 5.95 2.62 7.46
CA ILE A 240 5.99 1.51 6.51
C ILE A 240 5.28 1.96 5.24
N VAL A 241 5.95 1.87 4.11
CA VAL A 241 5.37 2.09 2.77
C VAL A 241 5.27 0.75 2.07
N MET A 242 4.09 0.43 1.53
CA MET A 242 3.83 -0.83 0.80
C MET A 242 3.25 -0.54 -0.57
N GLY A 243 3.80 -1.17 -1.61
CA GLY A 243 3.29 -1.04 -2.97
C GLY A 243 3.81 -2.13 -3.90
N ASP A 244 3.17 -2.29 -5.04
CA ASP A 244 3.59 -3.22 -6.09
C ASP A 244 4.21 -2.48 -7.29
N SER A 245 4.04 -1.15 -7.37
CA SER A 245 4.57 -0.32 -8.45
C SER A 245 5.70 0.58 -7.97
N ILE A 246 6.66 0.91 -8.86
CA ILE A 246 7.76 1.84 -8.54
C ILE A 246 7.26 3.19 -8.02
N GLY A 247 6.12 3.69 -8.55
CA GLY A 247 5.54 4.96 -8.13
C GLY A 247 5.00 4.97 -6.69
N ASP A 248 4.77 3.80 -6.10
CA ASP A 248 4.29 3.69 -4.72
C ASP A 248 5.39 3.99 -3.69
N ALA A 249 6.66 3.86 -4.09
CA ALA A 249 7.80 4.09 -3.21
C ALA A 249 7.83 5.53 -2.65
N ASP A 250 7.17 6.47 -3.32
CA ASP A 250 7.16 7.88 -2.96
C ASP A 250 5.85 8.32 -2.26
N MET A 251 4.96 7.38 -1.89
CA MET A 251 3.70 7.71 -1.21
C MET A 251 3.86 8.44 0.14
N ALA A 252 5.04 8.35 0.75
CA ALA A 252 5.36 9.03 2.00
C ALA A 252 6.36 10.20 1.84
N SER A 253 6.68 10.63 0.61
CA SER A 253 7.77 11.59 0.36
C SER A 253 7.59 12.95 1.01
N GLY A 254 6.36 13.42 1.23
CA GLY A 254 6.13 14.65 1.99
C GLY A 254 5.28 14.44 3.22
N VAL A 255 5.64 13.41 4.00
CA VAL A 255 5.53 13.51 5.45
C VAL A 255 6.77 14.28 5.94
N PRO A 256 6.68 15.61 6.16
CA PRO A 256 7.86 16.47 6.34
C PRO A 256 8.67 16.19 7.60
N ALA A 257 8.10 15.46 8.57
CA ALA A 257 8.71 15.12 9.84
C ALA A 257 9.15 13.65 9.95
N SER A 258 9.16 12.87 8.86
CA SER A 258 9.55 11.46 8.91
C SER A 258 11.02 11.29 9.28
N SER A 259 11.33 10.40 10.22
CA SER A 259 12.70 10.04 10.62
C SER A 259 13.17 8.74 9.97
N HIS A 260 12.31 7.73 9.93
CA HIS A 260 12.64 6.41 9.40
C HIS A 260 11.51 5.87 8.52
N ILE A 261 11.84 5.47 7.29
CA ILE A 261 10.88 4.91 6.32
C ILE A 261 11.40 3.54 5.87
N MET A 262 10.56 2.52 5.94
CA MET A 262 10.79 1.20 5.35
C MET A 262 9.90 1.05 4.13
N LYS A 263 10.49 0.88 2.95
CA LYS A 263 9.74 0.64 1.70
C LYS A 263 9.73 -0.85 1.36
N ILE A 264 8.53 -1.43 1.26
CA ILE A 264 8.29 -2.84 0.93
C ILE A 264 7.61 -2.90 -0.44
N GLY A 265 8.30 -3.51 -1.42
CA GLY A 265 7.83 -3.66 -2.80
C GLY A 265 7.39 -5.09 -3.10
N PHE A 266 6.18 -5.29 -3.61
CA PHE A 266 5.69 -6.59 -4.07
C PHE A 266 5.97 -6.76 -5.56
N LEU A 267 6.89 -7.66 -5.92
CA LEU A 267 7.31 -7.88 -7.31
C LEU A 267 6.79 -9.22 -7.84
N PHE A 268 6.12 -9.19 -8.98
CA PHE A 268 5.51 -10.35 -9.61
C PHE A 268 5.58 -10.33 -11.13
N ASP A 269 5.21 -9.19 -11.72
CA ASP A 269 5.25 -9.05 -13.18
C ASP A 269 6.68 -8.78 -13.65
N HIS A 270 7.09 -9.55 -14.67
CA HIS A 270 8.40 -9.42 -15.31
C HIS A 270 9.57 -9.38 -14.31
N VAL A 271 9.56 -10.29 -13.33
CA VAL A 271 10.50 -10.32 -12.18
C VAL A 271 11.94 -10.03 -12.61
N GLU A 272 12.49 -10.78 -13.56
CA GLU A 272 13.88 -10.62 -14.00
C GLU A 272 14.18 -9.24 -14.59
N ALA A 273 13.26 -8.69 -15.38
CA ALA A 273 13.43 -7.37 -16.00
C ALA A 273 13.31 -6.21 -14.99
N ASN A 274 12.52 -6.42 -13.94
CA ASN A 274 12.19 -5.40 -12.96
C ASN A 274 13.06 -5.47 -11.69
N MET A 275 13.69 -6.61 -11.39
CA MET A 275 14.40 -6.87 -10.13
C MET A 275 15.39 -5.77 -9.76
N GLU A 276 16.28 -5.38 -10.68
CA GLU A 276 17.29 -4.36 -10.40
C GLU A 276 16.66 -3.02 -10.01
N LYS A 277 15.59 -2.62 -10.71
CA LYS A 277 14.88 -1.36 -10.45
C LYS A 277 14.16 -1.41 -9.11
N TYR A 278 13.51 -2.52 -8.77
CA TYR A 278 12.81 -2.69 -7.50
C TYR A 278 13.80 -2.70 -6.32
N MET A 279 14.91 -3.43 -6.43
CA MET A 279 15.95 -3.50 -5.39
C MET A 279 16.65 -2.17 -5.12
N LYS A 280 16.71 -1.27 -6.11
CA LYS A 280 17.22 0.10 -5.93
C LYS A 280 16.17 1.05 -5.34
N THR A 281 14.89 0.71 -5.41
CA THR A 281 13.77 1.59 -5.06
C THR A 281 13.20 1.25 -3.68
N PHE A 282 13.06 -0.03 -3.37
CA PHE A 282 12.51 -0.56 -2.13
C PHE A 282 13.61 -1.13 -1.24
N ASP A 283 13.43 -1.04 0.08
CA ASP A 283 14.36 -1.61 1.05
C ASP A 283 14.21 -3.14 1.13
N ILE A 284 12.96 -3.62 1.01
CA ILE A 284 12.60 -5.03 0.94
C ILE A 284 11.77 -5.25 -0.34
N VAL A 285 12.16 -6.23 -1.15
CA VAL A 285 11.40 -6.69 -2.31
C VAL A 285 10.90 -8.11 -2.05
N LEU A 286 9.59 -8.32 -2.17
CA LEU A 286 8.93 -9.60 -1.97
C LEU A 286 8.51 -10.17 -3.33
N VAL A 287 9.16 -11.26 -3.74
CA VAL A 287 9.01 -11.86 -5.07
C VAL A 287 7.95 -12.96 -5.07
N ASP A 288 6.85 -12.75 -5.78
CA ASP A 288 5.69 -13.67 -5.81
C ASP A 288 5.16 -14.04 -4.41
N ASP A 289 5.23 -13.09 -3.46
CA ASP A 289 4.66 -13.23 -2.12
C ASP A 289 3.20 -12.75 -2.11
N GLN A 290 2.27 -13.68 -1.88
CA GLN A 290 0.83 -13.43 -1.80
C GLN A 290 0.34 -13.28 -0.34
N THR A 291 1.23 -12.97 0.61
CA THR A 291 0.96 -12.88 2.04
C THR A 291 1.31 -11.50 2.63
N MET A 292 0.81 -11.21 3.82
CA MET A 292 1.21 -10.07 4.65
C MET A 292 2.22 -10.47 5.74
N ASP A 293 2.94 -11.59 5.59
CA ASP A 293 3.76 -12.16 6.65
C ASP A 293 4.96 -11.30 7.03
N VAL A 294 5.63 -10.72 6.06
CA VAL A 294 6.76 -9.81 6.29
C VAL A 294 6.31 -8.52 6.97
N PRO A 295 5.30 -7.76 6.48
CA PRO A 295 4.74 -6.61 7.20
C PRO A 295 4.28 -6.96 8.62
N ARG A 296 3.57 -8.07 8.80
CA ARG A 296 3.13 -8.53 10.13
C ARG A 296 4.28 -8.88 11.06
N THR A 297 5.37 -9.43 10.53
CA THR A 297 6.58 -9.72 11.32
C THR A 297 7.16 -8.45 11.90
N LEU A 298 7.20 -7.35 11.14
CA LEU A 298 7.65 -6.05 11.65
C LEU A 298 6.76 -5.54 12.79
N LEU A 299 5.43 -5.61 12.62
CA LEU A 299 4.49 -5.22 13.67
C LEU A 299 4.63 -6.07 14.93
N GLY A 300 4.82 -7.39 14.79
CA GLY A 300 5.01 -8.30 15.92
C GLY A 300 6.28 -8.01 16.73
N LEU A 301 7.37 -7.59 16.07
CA LEU A 301 8.61 -7.16 16.75
C LEU A 301 8.39 -5.87 17.54
N ILE A 302 7.71 -4.89 16.94
CA ILE A 302 7.38 -3.60 17.57
C ILE A 302 6.48 -3.83 18.80
N GLU A 303 5.42 -4.62 18.64
CA GLU A 303 4.51 -4.94 19.73
C GLU A 303 5.19 -5.64 20.89
N LYS A 304 6.04 -6.65 20.60
CA LYS A 304 6.74 -7.41 21.64
C LYS A 304 7.56 -6.48 22.54
N GLN A 305 8.29 -5.53 21.95
CA GLN A 305 9.06 -4.57 22.72
C GLN A 305 8.17 -3.58 23.47
N HIS A 306 7.07 -3.13 22.86
CA HIS A 306 6.10 -2.25 23.52
C HIS A 306 5.50 -2.90 24.78
N GLN A 307 5.13 -4.18 24.72
CA GLN A 307 4.62 -4.92 25.88
C GLN A 307 5.66 -5.03 27.00
N LEU A 308 6.92 -5.31 26.66
CA LEU A 308 8.02 -5.33 27.64
C LEU A 308 8.20 -3.97 28.33
N ASN A 309 8.11 -2.88 27.57
CA ASN A 309 8.22 -1.53 28.12
C ASN A 309 7.05 -1.21 29.09
N LEU A 310 5.83 -1.60 28.75
CA LEU A 310 4.65 -1.43 29.61
C LEU A 310 4.78 -2.22 30.92
N GLN A 311 5.24 -3.47 30.85
CA GLN A 311 5.48 -4.31 32.03
C GLN A 311 6.55 -3.70 32.95
N ALA A 312 7.66 -3.23 32.37
CA ALA A 312 8.73 -2.58 33.12
C ALA A 312 8.26 -1.27 33.79
N ALA A 313 7.40 -0.49 33.14
CA ALA A 313 6.81 0.72 33.71
C ALA A 313 5.87 0.41 34.88
N ALA A 314 5.00 -0.60 34.73
CA ALA A 314 4.09 -1.05 35.78
C ALA A 314 4.82 -1.59 37.02
N ALA A 315 5.91 -2.35 36.81
CA ALA A 315 6.74 -2.88 37.90
C ALA A 315 7.39 -1.75 38.71
N LYS A 316 7.88 -0.69 38.06
CA LYS A 316 8.44 0.50 38.73
C LYS A 316 7.40 1.27 39.54
N GLN A 317 6.17 1.37 39.05
CA GLN A 317 5.07 2.02 39.77
C GLN A 317 4.59 1.22 40.99
N SER A 318 4.67 -0.12 40.96
CA SER A 318 4.27 -0.98 42.08
C SER A 318 5.33 -1.08 43.20
N SER A 319 6.56 -0.62 42.92
CA SER A 319 7.68 -0.60 43.88
C SER A 319 7.86 0.75 44.61
N LEU A 320 7.01 1.74 44.31
CA LEU A 320 6.94 3.06 44.94
C LEU A 320 5.72 3.12 45.86
#